data_AF-A0A0F5P9V3-F1
#
_entry.id   AF-A0A0F5P9V3-F1
#
_cell.length_a   1.000
_cell.length_b   1.000
_cell.length_c   1.000
_cell.angle_alpha   90.00
_cell.angle_beta   90.00
_cell.angle_gamma   90.00
#
_symmetry.space_group_name_H-M   'P 1'
#
loop_
_entity.id
_entity.type
_entity.pdbx_description
1 polymer ?
#
loop_
_entity_poly.entity_id
_entity_poly.type
_entity_poly.pdbx_seq_one_letter_code
_entity_poly.pdbx_strand_id
1 'polypeptide(L)'
;MRGGVVHVQGGLLIGGDSNFVYVGVAQADRTELTGWLEITRHRDDLSIACLWGTSEAVYRLGLVAEAISPNRIEGRLTRVGFPDKHLSMCRL
;
A
#
# COMPACT_ATOMS: atom_id res chain seq x y z
N MET A 1 -2.42 4.69 13.42
CA MET A 1 -1.40 4.16 12.48
C MET A 1 -0.46 5.30 12.12
N ARG A 2 0.85 5.08 12.17
CA ARG A 2 1.82 5.97 11.50
C ARG A 2 1.88 5.52 10.04
N GLY A 3 2.01 6.47 9.11
CA GLY A 3 2.19 6.15 7.70
C GLY A 3 3.51 5.43 7.44
N GLY A 4 3.62 4.76 6.29
CA GLY A 4 4.87 4.19 5.79
C GLY A 4 5.52 5.07 4.72
N VAL A 5 6.63 4.60 4.16
CA VAL A 5 7.29 5.19 3.00
C VAL A 5 7.31 4.17 1.88
N VAL A 6 7.07 4.63 0.65
CA VAL A 6 7.18 3.81 -0.56
C VAL A 6 8.09 4.54 -1.55
N HIS A 7 9.07 3.83 -2.06
CA HIS A 7 9.85 4.20 -3.24
C HIS A 7 9.19 3.66 -4.50
N VAL A 8 9.12 4.49 -5.54
CA VAL A 8 8.49 4.18 -6.81
C VAL A 8 9.50 4.39 -7.94
N GLN A 9 9.82 3.33 -8.68
CA GLN A 9 10.74 3.41 -9.82
C GLN A 9 10.33 2.43 -10.92
N GLY A 10 10.06 2.92 -12.13
CA GLY A 10 9.73 2.06 -13.28
C GLY A 10 8.52 1.15 -13.05
N GLY A 11 7.55 1.60 -12.25
CA GLY A 11 6.37 0.81 -11.87
C GLY A 11 6.59 -0.15 -10.69
N LEU A 12 7.83 -0.31 -10.22
CA LEU A 12 8.13 -1.06 -8.99
C LEU A 12 7.80 -0.21 -7.76
N LEU A 13 7.11 -0.80 -6.80
CA LEU A 13 6.78 -0.23 -5.50
C LEU A 13 7.53 -1.01 -4.41
N ILE A 14 8.43 -0.37 -3.68
CA ILE A 14 9.11 -0.97 -2.53
C ILE A 14 9.02 -0.02 -1.35
N GLY A 15 8.63 -0.51 -0.19
CA GLY A 15 8.48 0.35 0.98
C GLY A 15 8.29 -0.42 2.26
N GLY A 16 7.86 0.30 3.28
CA GLY A 16 7.50 -0.29 4.55
C GLY A 16 7.11 0.75 5.59
N ASP A 17 6.78 0.23 6.76
CA ASP A 17 6.65 0.99 7.98
C ASP A 17 7.43 0.29 9.11
N SER A 18 7.10 0.56 10.38
CA SER A 18 7.76 -0.07 11.52
C SER A 18 7.52 -1.57 11.68
N ASN A 19 6.55 -2.14 10.95
CA ASN A 19 6.04 -3.50 11.15
C ASN A 19 5.96 -4.32 9.86
N PHE A 20 5.80 -3.66 8.71
CA PHE A 20 5.54 -4.30 7.44
C PHE A 20 6.49 -3.82 6.34
N VAL A 21 6.87 -4.74 5.46
CA VAL A 21 7.52 -4.49 4.18
C VAL A 21 6.45 -4.57 3.08
N TYR A 22 6.53 -3.66 2.11
CA TYR A 22 5.65 -3.56 0.96
C TYR A 22 6.45 -3.82 -0.31
N VAL A 23 6.01 -4.75 -1.15
CA VAL A 23 6.59 -4.97 -2.48
C VAL A 23 5.46 -5.12 -3.48
N GLY A 24 5.53 -4.43 -4.60
CA GLY A 24 4.46 -4.47 -5.58
C GLY A 24 4.83 -3.89 -6.92
N VAL A 25 3.87 -3.92 -7.82
CA VAL A 25 3.97 -3.25 -9.11
C VAL A 25 2.71 -2.46 -9.38
N ALA A 26 2.87 -1.33 -10.04
CA ALA A 26 1.79 -0.52 -10.53
C ALA A 26 2.12 0.07 -11.90
N GLN A 27 1.07 0.27 -12.68
CA GLN A 27 1.12 0.92 -13.97
C GLN A 27 0.33 2.22 -13.88
N ALA A 28 0.88 3.26 -14.49
CA ALA A 28 0.20 4.54 -14.60
C ALA A 28 -0.40 4.65 -16.01
N ASP A 29 -1.70 4.93 -16.09
CA ASP A 29 -2.36 5.40 -17.31
C ASP A 29 -2.91 6.81 -17.07
N ARG A 30 -2.31 7.79 -17.74
CA ARG A 30 -2.58 9.23 -17.54
C ARG A 30 -2.43 9.66 -16.08
N THR A 31 -3.53 9.66 -15.34
CA THR A 31 -3.62 10.08 -13.94
C THR A 31 -3.92 8.93 -13.00
N GLU A 32 -4.33 7.77 -13.50
CA GLU A 32 -4.66 6.60 -12.69
C GLU A 32 -3.43 5.70 -12.54
N LEU A 33 -3.20 5.23 -11.31
CA LEU A 33 -2.21 4.25 -10.91
C LEU A 33 -2.96 2.98 -10.47
N THR A 34 -2.82 1.92 -11.25
CA THR A 34 -3.45 0.62 -10.95
C THR A 34 -2.37 -0.45 -10.76
N GLY A 35 -2.53 -1.30 -9.75
CA GLY A 35 -1.50 -2.27 -9.39
C GLY A 35 -1.85 -3.17 -8.23
N TRP A 36 -0.81 -3.71 -7.59
CA TRP A 36 -0.94 -4.52 -6.40
C TRP A 36 0.27 -4.37 -5.49
N LEU A 37 0.08 -4.69 -4.21
CA LEU A 37 1.11 -4.72 -3.18
C LEU A 37 1.02 -6.03 -2.41
N GLU A 38 2.13 -6.73 -2.24
CA GLU A 38 2.31 -7.75 -1.22
C GLU A 38 2.82 -7.10 0.05
N ILE A 39 2.17 -7.42 1.16
CA ILE A 39 2.50 -6.91 2.48
C ILE A 39 3.03 -8.07 3.30
N THR A 40 4.26 -7.95 3.77
CA THR A 40 4.92 -8.95 4.60
C THR A 40 5.25 -8.35 5.95
N ARG A 41 4.77 -8.98 7.02
CA ARG A 41 5.13 -8.64 8.40
C ARG A 41 6.57 -9.06 8.66
N HIS A 42 7.38 -8.16 9.21
CA HIS A 42 8.75 -8.47 9.63
C HIS A 42 8.96 -8.37 11.15
N ARG A 43 7.92 -7.98 11.90
CA ARG A 43 7.90 -8.03 13.37
C ARG A 43 6.92 -9.09 13.86
N ASP A 44 7.38 -9.97 14.72
CA ASP A 44 6.58 -11.07 15.29
C ASP A 44 5.57 -10.62 16.36
N ASP A 45 5.45 -9.32 16.61
CA ASP A 45 4.46 -8.78 17.53
C ASP A 45 3.05 -8.83 16.93
N LEU A 46 2.34 -9.91 17.24
CA LEU A 46 0.96 -10.15 16.81
C LEU A 46 -0.06 -9.24 17.49
N SER A 47 0.32 -8.45 18.50
CA SER A 47 -0.55 -7.41 19.06
C SER A 47 -0.79 -6.26 18.07
N ILE A 48 0.10 -6.13 17.08
CA ILE A 48 0.00 -5.14 16.02
C ILE A 48 -0.79 -5.74 14.86
N ALA A 49 -2.09 -5.47 14.82
CA ALA A 49 -2.94 -5.92 13.74
C ALA A 49 -2.58 -5.23 12.40
N CYS A 50 -2.79 -5.93 11.29
CA CYS A 50 -2.63 -5.36 9.95
C CYS A 50 -3.69 -4.27 9.68
N LEU A 51 -3.64 -3.63 8.50
CA LEU A 51 -4.62 -2.62 8.05
C LEU A 51 -6.10 -3.06 8.18
N TRP A 52 -6.36 -4.37 8.17
CA TRP A 52 -7.69 -4.97 8.29
C TRP A 52 -7.96 -5.66 9.64
N GLY A 53 -7.10 -5.49 10.64
CA GLY A 53 -7.30 -6.11 11.94
C GLY A 53 -6.91 -7.58 12.01
N THR A 54 -6.25 -8.14 10.99
CA THR A 54 -5.83 -9.55 10.96
C THR A 54 -4.38 -9.73 11.47
N SER A 55 -4.07 -10.94 11.94
CA SER A 55 -2.74 -11.36 12.38
C SER A 55 -1.92 -12.04 11.27
N GLU A 56 -2.40 -12.02 10.03
CA GLU A 56 -1.70 -12.67 8.92
C GLU A 56 -0.31 -12.08 8.70
N ALA A 57 0.64 -12.96 8.40
CA ALA A 57 2.03 -12.59 8.15
C ALA A 57 2.24 -12.05 6.73
N VAL A 58 1.48 -12.56 5.75
CA VAL A 58 1.59 -12.16 4.33
C VAL A 58 0.21 -12.04 3.73
N TYR A 59 -0.05 -10.96 2.99
CA TYR A 59 -1.28 -10.77 2.23
C TYR A 59 -1.09 -9.83 1.04
N ARG A 60 -1.96 -9.93 0.04
CA ARG A 60 -1.93 -9.11 -1.18
C ARG A 60 -3.08 -8.14 -1.24
N LEU A 61 -2.79 -6.93 -1.70
CA LEU A 61 -3.72 -5.82 -1.88
C LEU A 61 -3.77 -5.43 -3.35
N GLY A 62 -4.96 -5.13 -3.85
CA GLY A 62 -5.12 -4.36 -5.08
C GLY A 62 -4.94 -2.87 -4.79
N LEU A 63 -4.46 -2.13 -5.78
CA LEU A 63 -4.24 -0.69 -5.72
C LEU A 63 -4.95 -0.04 -6.92
N VAL A 64 -5.78 0.96 -6.65
CA VAL A 64 -6.27 1.92 -7.65
C VAL A 64 -6.18 3.31 -7.03
N ALA A 65 -5.45 4.22 -7.66
CA ALA A 65 -5.24 5.57 -7.14
C ALA A 65 -5.13 6.58 -8.28
N GLU A 66 -5.31 7.86 -7.98
CA GLU A 66 -5.22 8.95 -8.94
C GLU A 66 -4.32 10.07 -8.41
N ALA A 67 -3.59 10.72 -9.32
CA ALA A 67 -2.85 11.94 -9.00
C ALA A 67 -3.83 13.13 -8.87
N ILE A 68 -4.05 13.58 -7.64
CA ILE A 68 -4.91 14.73 -7.33
C ILE A 68 -4.13 16.04 -7.48
N SER A 69 -2.81 16.00 -7.27
CA SER A 69 -1.88 17.09 -7.55
C SER A 69 -0.49 16.53 -7.85
N PRO A 70 0.48 17.34 -8.31
CA PRO A 70 1.84 16.85 -8.58
C PRO A 70 2.52 16.15 -7.41
N ASN A 71 2.08 16.44 -6.18
CA ASN A 71 2.68 15.91 -4.94
C ASN A 71 1.73 15.01 -4.16
N ARG A 72 0.49 14.77 -4.63
CA ARG A 72 -0.52 14.03 -3.88
C ARG A 72 -1.24 13.02 -4.76
N ILE A 73 -1.23 11.77 -4.31
CA ILE A 73 -1.96 10.66 -4.90
C ILE A 73 -2.95 10.15 -3.87
N GLU A 74 -4.20 9.93 -4.29
CA GLU A 74 -5.26 9.37 -3.44
C GLU A 74 -5.92 8.18 -4.12
N GLY A 75 -6.39 7.22 -3.33
CA GLY A 75 -6.97 6.02 -3.90
C GLY A 75 -7.53 5.06 -2.88
N ARG A 76 -7.63 3.81 -3.30
CA ARG A 76 -8.11 2.71 -2.49
C ARG A 76 -7.20 1.49 -2.59
N LEU A 77 -7.05 0.83 -1.46
CA LEU A 77 -6.48 -0.50 -1.33
C LEU A 77 -7.64 -1.49 -1.19
N THR A 78 -7.63 -2.52 -2.04
CA THR A 78 -8.66 -3.54 -2.07
C THR A 78 -8.12 -4.87 -1.59
N ARG A 79 -8.97 -5.66 -0.92
CA ARG A 79 -8.63 -7.01 -0.50
C ARG A 79 -9.89 -7.87 -0.51
N VAL A 80 -9.83 -9.04 -1.17
CA VAL A 80 -10.97 -9.95 -1.28
C VAL A 80 -11.49 -10.34 0.10
N GLY A 81 -12.79 -10.16 0.32
CA GLY A 81 -13.45 -10.47 1.59
C GLY A 81 -13.40 -9.35 2.64
N PHE A 82 -12.84 -8.19 2.32
CA PHE A 82 -12.73 -7.06 3.26
C PHE A 82 -13.19 -5.74 2.64
N PRO A 83 -13.64 -4.76 3.46
CA PRO A 83 -13.91 -3.41 2.98
C PRO A 83 -12.66 -2.70 2.47
N ASP A 84 -12.81 -1.90 1.44
CA ASP A 84 -11.73 -1.08 0.88
C ASP A 84 -11.15 -0.11 1.93
N LYS A 85 -9.86 0.18 1.81
CA LYS A 85 -9.17 1.16 2.66
C LYS A 85 -8.68 2.34 1.82
N HIS A 86 -8.85 3.55 2.35
CA HIS A 86 -8.33 4.75 1.70
C HIS A 86 -6.80 4.78 1.72
N LEU A 87 -6.20 5.14 0.59
CA LEU A 87 -4.78 5.39 0.42
C LEU A 87 -4.56 6.88 0.17
N SER A 88 -3.60 7.47 0.87
CA SER A 88 -3.09 8.81 0.58
C SER A 88 -1.56 8.76 0.58
N MET A 89 -0.94 9.22 -0.49
CA MET A 89 0.51 9.28 -0.64
C MET A 89 0.91 10.71 -0.98
N CYS A 90 1.96 11.19 -0.29
CA CYS A 90 2.58 12.47 -0.58
C CYS A 90 4.00 12.25 -1.10
N ARG A 91 4.36 12.94 -2.17
CA ARG A 91 5.74 12.99 -2.64
C ARG A 91 6.58 13.79 -1.65
N LEU A 92 7.72 13.22 -1.24
CA LEU A 92 8.74 13.84 -0.40
C LEU A 92 9.85 14.48 -1.24
#